data_AF-A0A2N8TTF8-F1
#
_entry.id   AF-A0A2N8TTF8-F1
#
_cell.length_a   1.000
_cell.length_b   1.000
_cell.length_c   1.000
_cell.angle_alpha   90.00
_cell.angle_beta   90.00
_cell.angle_gamma   90.00
#
_symmetry.space_group_name_H-M   'P 1'
#
loop_
_entity.id
_entity.type
_entity.pdbx_description
1 polymer ?
#
loop_
_entity_poly.entity_id
_entity_poly.type
_entity_poly.pdbx_seq_one_letter_code
_entity_poly.pdbx_strand_id
1 'polypeptide(L)'
;MTFIPLTRCAALAASARTYNRPHRTGWVPVATAELAHRLLGLPADERRKEIAELHDATLMDVMIALDWHTSSAYELWRDTPSGFAEDVLGLALTDAHRAVLDAAAGRDVRCVAARVPHPDNHLLAAVLMAWAALVSCPRPYGDVPRVAVSFTPYRNTSASVWRVLARFIDNAHLPGTLDLTRRAWWVDDDGPQRLLAFALWNTDPYAIAGLHQYFAVAADADRIADPDMRAAIGYIAEEVYGGSRLVALGGTTDEPEEWFALYESCDQVTIPADPAK
;
A
#
# COMPACT_ATOMS: atom_id res chain seq x y z
N MET A 1 2.19 14.43 19.46
CA MET A 1 2.69 14.38 18.08
C MET A 1 3.90 13.45 18.11
N THR A 2 3.73 12.20 17.70
CA THR A 2 4.73 11.14 17.90
C THR A 2 5.71 11.15 16.73
N PHE A 3 6.99 11.33 17.01
CA PHE A 3 8.06 11.22 16.03
C PHE A 3 8.12 9.77 15.52
N ILE A 4 8.08 9.59 14.20
CA ILE A 4 8.30 8.28 13.57
C ILE A 4 9.75 8.29 13.09
N PRO A 5 10.65 7.50 13.71
CA PRO A 5 12.05 7.48 13.30
C PRO A 5 12.18 6.85 11.90
N LEU A 6 13.12 7.36 11.10
CA LEU A 6 13.55 6.70 9.88
C LEU A 6 14.04 5.29 10.24
N THR A 7 13.43 4.26 9.67
CA THR A 7 13.82 2.89 9.94
C THR A 7 15.06 2.51 9.16
N ARG A 8 15.74 1.46 9.63
CA ARG A 8 16.86 0.83 8.94
C ARG A 8 16.49 0.46 7.50
N CYS A 9 15.36 -0.23 7.30
CA CYS A 9 14.92 -0.67 5.98
C CYS A 9 14.56 0.49 5.05
N ALA A 10 13.92 1.55 5.57
CA ALA A 10 13.62 2.74 4.78
C ALA A 10 14.90 3.46 4.31
N ALA A 11 15.87 3.63 5.21
CA ALA A 11 17.15 4.26 4.87
C ALA A 11 17.91 3.49 3.78
N LEU A 12 17.94 2.16 3.87
CA LEU A 12 18.58 1.29 2.89
C LEU A 12 17.83 1.29 1.55
N ALA A 13 16.50 1.17 1.56
CA ALA A 13 15.70 1.15 0.34
C ALA A 13 15.77 2.49 -0.43
N ALA A 14 15.74 3.61 0.28
CA ALA A 14 15.93 4.94 -0.32
C ALA A 14 17.30 5.06 -1.00
N SER A 15 18.34 4.54 -0.35
CA SER A 15 19.71 4.52 -0.89
C SER A 15 19.83 3.61 -2.10
N ALA A 16 19.30 2.38 -2.05
CA ALA A 16 19.34 1.41 -3.14
C ALA A 16 18.83 1.99 -4.47
N ARG A 17 17.73 2.75 -4.43
CA ARG A 17 17.18 3.43 -5.61
C ARG A 17 18.12 4.46 -6.22
N THR A 18 18.94 5.13 -5.42
CA THR A 18 19.93 6.09 -5.94
C THR A 18 21.08 5.39 -6.67
N TYR A 19 21.38 4.14 -6.33
CA TYR A 19 22.38 3.33 -7.04
C TYR A 19 21.90 2.91 -8.43
N ASN A 20 20.58 2.77 -8.62
CA ASN A 20 20.00 2.23 -9.85
C ASN A 20 19.60 3.29 -10.88
N ARG A 21 20.02 4.54 -10.71
CA ARG A 21 19.78 5.59 -11.71
C ARG A 21 20.51 5.26 -13.03
N PRO A 22 19.99 5.68 -14.20
CA PRO A 22 20.45 5.26 -15.54
C PRO A 22 21.94 5.44 -15.86
N HIS A 23 22.65 6.20 -15.04
CA HIS A 23 24.08 6.51 -15.21
C HIS A 23 24.99 5.73 -14.25
N ARG A 24 24.44 4.82 -13.45
CA ARG A 24 25.17 3.97 -12.49
C ARG A 24 24.86 2.50 -12.79
N THR A 25 25.62 1.90 -13.69
CA THR A 25 25.63 0.44 -13.87
C THR A 25 26.45 -0.21 -12.75
N GLY A 26 25.78 -0.61 -11.67
CA GLY A 26 26.39 -1.39 -10.58
C GLY A 26 26.17 -2.89 -10.81
N TRP A 27 27.21 -3.70 -10.94
CA TRP A 27 27.01 -5.14 -11.15
C TRP A 27 26.53 -5.82 -9.86
N VAL A 28 25.36 -6.47 -9.91
CA VAL A 28 24.83 -7.26 -8.77
C VAL A 28 25.46 -8.65 -8.80
N PRO A 29 26.15 -9.10 -7.73
CA PRO A 29 26.69 -10.46 -7.66
C PRO A 29 25.59 -11.52 -7.74
N VAL A 30 25.87 -12.66 -8.38
CA VAL A 30 24.92 -13.80 -8.48
C VAL A 30 24.43 -14.25 -7.10
N ALA A 31 25.33 -14.33 -6.11
CA ALA A 31 25.00 -14.70 -4.74
C ALA A 31 23.97 -13.75 -4.10
N THR A 32 24.01 -12.46 -4.43
CA THR A 32 23.03 -11.47 -3.96
C THR A 32 21.66 -11.71 -4.60
N ALA A 33 21.61 -11.99 -5.89
CA ALA A 33 20.37 -12.29 -6.59
C ALA A 33 19.73 -13.59 -6.06
N GLU A 34 20.53 -14.62 -5.80
CA GLU A 34 20.09 -15.87 -5.17
C GLU A 34 19.54 -15.63 -3.76
N LEU A 35 20.23 -14.81 -2.96
CA LEU A 35 19.76 -14.41 -1.64
C LEU A 35 18.43 -13.66 -1.72
N ALA A 36 18.30 -12.69 -2.64
CA ALA A 36 17.06 -11.95 -2.84
C ALA A 36 15.90 -12.90 -3.21
N HIS A 37 16.14 -13.83 -4.15
CA HIS A 37 15.14 -14.82 -4.54
C HIS A 37 14.75 -15.74 -3.39
N ARG A 38 15.73 -16.22 -2.61
CA ARG A 38 15.49 -17.04 -1.42
C ARG A 38 14.63 -16.30 -0.40
N LEU A 39 14.98 -15.05 -0.09
CA LEU A 39 14.20 -14.22 0.83
C LEU A 39 12.76 -14.08 0.33
N LEU A 40 12.53 -13.76 -0.95
CA LEU A 40 11.17 -13.67 -1.51
C LEU A 40 10.37 -14.98 -1.43
N GLY A 41 11.03 -16.14 -1.33
CA GLY A 41 10.41 -17.44 -1.17
C GLY A 41 10.09 -17.83 0.27
N LEU A 42 10.64 -17.12 1.27
CA LEU A 42 10.41 -17.42 2.68
C LEU A 42 9.04 -16.92 3.15
N PRO A 43 8.41 -17.62 4.12
CA PRO A 43 7.28 -17.09 4.88
C PRO A 43 7.61 -15.72 5.50
N ALA A 44 6.61 -14.84 5.60
CA ALA A 44 6.76 -13.46 6.09
C ALA A 44 7.55 -13.37 7.41
N ASP A 45 7.19 -14.18 8.40
CA ASP A 45 7.81 -14.17 9.73
C ASP A 45 9.28 -14.62 9.70
N GLU A 46 9.59 -15.63 8.89
CA GLU A 46 10.97 -16.13 8.71
C GLU A 46 11.82 -15.11 7.94
N ARG A 47 11.27 -14.55 6.86
CA ARG A 47 11.93 -13.51 6.08
C ARG A 47 12.27 -12.29 6.93
N ARG A 48 11.36 -11.87 7.80
CA ARG A 48 11.59 -10.73 8.70
C ARG A 48 12.72 -11.00 9.71
N LYS A 49 12.79 -12.22 10.25
CA LYS A 49 13.91 -12.64 11.11
C LYS A 49 15.23 -12.61 10.35
N GLU A 50 15.27 -13.17 9.13
CA GLU A 50 16.49 -13.13 8.31
C GLU A 50 16.91 -11.70 7.98
N ILE A 51 15.98 -10.82 7.58
CA ILE A 51 16.27 -9.40 7.30
C ILE A 51 16.87 -8.71 8.52
N ALA A 52 16.37 -9.00 9.72
CA ALA A 52 16.87 -8.42 10.97
C ALA A 52 18.32 -8.84 11.27
N GLU A 53 18.72 -10.05 10.87
CA GLU A 53 20.07 -10.62 11.11
C GLU A 53 21.09 -10.24 10.03
N LEU A 54 20.64 -9.89 8.82
CA LEU A 54 21.54 -9.51 7.73
C LEU A 54 22.36 -8.28 8.08
N HIS A 55 23.61 -8.23 7.61
CA HIS A 55 24.43 -7.02 7.66
C HIS A 55 23.88 -5.96 6.68
N ASP A 56 23.99 -4.67 7.03
CA ASP A 56 23.44 -3.56 6.23
C ASP A 56 23.94 -3.54 4.79
N ALA A 57 25.21 -3.82 4.56
CA ALA A 57 25.78 -3.92 3.21
C ALA A 57 25.10 -5.02 2.39
N THR A 58 24.86 -6.19 2.98
CA THR A 58 24.21 -7.31 2.29
C THR A 58 22.74 -7.01 2.01
N LEU A 59 22.02 -6.40 2.97
CA LEU A 59 20.64 -6.01 2.78
C LEU A 59 20.50 -4.90 1.73
N MET A 60 21.43 -3.95 1.67
CA MET A 60 21.51 -2.95 0.61
C MET A 60 21.65 -3.61 -0.76
N ASP A 61 22.60 -4.53 -0.92
CA ASP A 61 22.82 -5.22 -2.19
C ASP A 61 21.58 -6.02 -2.62
N VAL A 62 20.87 -6.65 -1.68
CA VAL A 62 19.59 -7.32 -1.93
C VAL A 62 18.54 -6.32 -2.42
N MET A 63 18.39 -5.17 -1.77
CA MET A 63 17.42 -4.14 -2.17
C MET A 63 17.76 -3.54 -3.55
N ILE A 64 19.04 -3.37 -3.87
CA ILE A 64 19.52 -2.97 -5.20
C ILE A 64 19.11 -4.00 -6.24
N ALA A 65 19.35 -5.29 -5.96
CA ALA A 65 19.00 -6.40 -6.84
C ALA A 65 17.48 -6.46 -7.11
N LEU A 66 16.67 -6.31 -6.06
CA LEU A 66 15.21 -6.30 -6.17
C LEU A 66 14.73 -5.10 -6.98
N ASP A 67 15.24 -3.90 -6.69
CA ASP A 67 14.89 -2.71 -7.46
C ASP A 67 15.31 -2.83 -8.94
N TRP A 68 16.37 -3.57 -9.27
CA TRP A 68 16.69 -3.89 -10.66
C TRP A 68 15.75 -4.88 -11.32
N HIS A 69 15.37 -5.96 -10.63
CA HIS A 69 14.58 -7.04 -11.22
C HIS A 69 13.08 -6.79 -11.19
N THR A 70 12.59 -6.10 -10.16
CA THR A 70 11.17 -5.84 -9.94
C THR A 70 10.83 -4.36 -10.00
N SER A 71 11.81 -3.45 -10.14
CA SER A 71 11.60 -1.99 -10.05
C SER A 71 11.02 -1.54 -8.70
N SER A 72 11.26 -2.31 -7.65
CA SER A 72 11.02 -1.90 -6.28
C SER A 72 12.00 -2.51 -5.29
N ALA A 73 12.71 -1.66 -4.57
CA ALA A 73 13.49 -2.05 -3.38
C ALA A 73 12.62 -2.62 -2.24
N TYR A 74 11.29 -2.48 -2.32
CA TYR A 74 10.34 -2.84 -1.27
C TYR A 74 9.67 -4.21 -1.51
N GLU A 75 10.11 -4.97 -2.51
CA GLU A 75 9.50 -6.25 -2.88
C GLU A 75 9.54 -7.30 -1.75
N LEU A 76 10.45 -7.17 -0.78
CA LEU A 76 10.52 -8.04 0.41
C LEU A 76 9.25 -8.00 1.27
N TRP A 77 8.32 -7.08 1.04
CA TRP A 77 7.06 -6.99 1.80
C TRP A 77 5.80 -7.23 0.95
N ARG A 78 5.95 -7.86 -0.23
CA ARG A 78 4.87 -8.12 -1.19
C ARG A 78 3.66 -8.92 -0.69
N ASP A 79 3.83 -9.69 0.36
CA ASP A 79 2.81 -10.55 0.96
C ASP A 79 2.58 -10.19 2.44
N THR A 80 3.14 -9.07 2.90
CA THR A 80 3.05 -8.59 4.29
C THR A 80 3.02 -7.04 4.31
N PRO A 81 1.88 -6.41 3.97
CA PRO A 81 1.68 -4.99 4.16
C PRO A 81 1.90 -4.56 5.62
N SER A 82 1.64 -5.42 6.60
CA SER A 82 1.93 -5.13 8.01
C SER A 82 3.42 -5.00 8.27
N GLY A 83 4.24 -5.93 7.78
CA GLY A 83 5.70 -5.86 7.87
C GLY A 83 6.27 -4.64 7.14
N PHE A 84 5.69 -4.23 6.01
CA PHE A 84 6.05 -2.96 5.36
C PHE A 84 5.79 -1.76 6.30
N ALA A 85 4.62 -1.75 6.95
CA ALA A 85 4.25 -0.69 7.87
C ALA A 85 5.22 -0.60 9.07
N GLU A 86 5.67 -1.73 9.61
CA GLU A 86 6.54 -1.75 10.77
C GLU A 86 8.00 -1.54 10.41
N ASP A 87 8.51 -2.28 9.42
CA ASP A 87 9.93 -2.29 9.07
C ASP A 87 10.31 -1.07 8.21
N VAL A 88 9.41 -0.55 7.37
CA VAL A 88 9.68 0.59 6.47
C VAL A 88 9.04 1.87 7.01
N LEU A 89 7.75 1.84 7.35
CA LEU A 89 7.07 3.06 7.81
C LEU A 89 7.28 3.36 9.30
N GLY A 90 7.92 2.46 10.06
CA GLY A 90 8.25 2.68 11.47
C GLY A 90 7.04 2.69 12.40
N LEU A 91 5.94 2.02 12.02
CA LEU A 91 4.74 1.93 12.82
C LEU A 91 4.82 0.81 13.87
N ALA A 92 4.11 0.99 14.97
CA ALA A 92 3.82 -0.09 15.92
C ALA A 92 2.36 -0.53 15.72
N LEU A 93 2.16 -1.74 15.22
CA LEU A 93 0.83 -2.27 14.95
C LEU A 93 0.35 -3.22 16.05
N THR A 94 -0.97 -3.28 16.24
CA THR A 94 -1.63 -4.33 17.02
C THR A 94 -1.86 -5.55 16.12
N ASP A 95 -2.10 -6.72 16.70
CA ASP A 95 -2.42 -7.92 15.91
C ASP A 95 -3.64 -7.72 15.01
N ALA A 96 -4.61 -6.93 15.47
CA ALA A 96 -5.79 -6.60 14.68
C ALA A 96 -5.46 -5.70 13.46
N HIS A 97 -4.56 -4.73 13.61
CA HIS A 97 -4.06 -3.95 12.49
C HIS A 97 -3.30 -4.83 11.49
N ARG A 98 -2.46 -5.76 11.96
CA ARG A 98 -1.73 -6.70 11.10
C ARG A 98 -2.70 -7.56 10.29
N ALA A 99 -3.71 -8.13 10.94
CA ALA A 99 -4.71 -8.97 10.30
C ALA A 99 -5.44 -8.25 9.15
N VAL A 100 -5.86 -6.99 9.35
CA VAL A 100 -6.52 -6.19 8.30
C VAL A 100 -5.58 -5.91 7.13
N LEU A 101 -4.35 -5.50 7.43
CA LEU A 101 -3.36 -5.18 6.40
C LEU A 101 -2.99 -6.41 5.57
N ASP A 102 -2.70 -7.54 6.22
CA ASP A 102 -2.20 -8.74 5.54
C ASP A 102 -3.31 -9.49 4.80
N ALA A 103 -4.57 -9.35 5.20
CA ALA A 103 -5.71 -9.84 4.42
C ALA A 103 -5.70 -9.28 2.98
N ALA A 104 -5.29 -8.02 2.81
CA ALA A 104 -5.23 -7.38 1.49
C ALA A 104 -4.11 -7.90 0.57
N ALA A 105 -3.17 -8.68 1.11
CA ALA A 105 -2.01 -9.19 0.39
C ALA A 105 -2.27 -10.55 -0.29
N GLY A 106 -3.31 -11.28 0.15
CA GLY A 106 -3.60 -12.65 -0.28
C GLY A 106 -3.67 -12.81 -1.80
N ARG A 107 -3.16 -13.93 -2.33
CA ARG A 107 -3.05 -14.15 -3.79
C ARG A 107 -4.40 -14.18 -4.49
N ASP A 108 -5.41 -14.78 -3.85
CA ASP A 108 -6.76 -14.94 -4.39
C ASP A 108 -7.74 -13.86 -3.91
N VAL A 109 -7.26 -12.93 -3.08
CA VAL A 109 -8.07 -11.87 -2.50
C VAL A 109 -8.32 -10.77 -3.53
N ARG A 110 -9.60 -10.54 -3.83
CA ARG A 110 -10.06 -9.49 -4.76
C ARG A 110 -10.70 -8.33 -4.05
N CYS A 111 -11.46 -8.60 -2.99
CA CYS A 111 -12.07 -7.57 -2.17
C CYS A 111 -11.96 -7.94 -0.69
N VAL A 112 -11.57 -6.98 0.14
CA VAL A 112 -11.57 -7.08 1.61
C VAL A 112 -12.45 -5.98 2.16
N ALA A 113 -13.34 -6.32 3.09
CA ALA A 113 -14.04 -5.34 3.90
C ALA A 113 -13.61 -5.50 5.36
N ALA A 114 -13.08 -4.44 5.96
CA ALA A 114 -12.58 -4.46 7.31
C ALA A 114 -13.29 -3.46 8.22
N ARG A 115 -13.76 -3.94 9.37
CA ARG A 115 -14.27 -3.08 10.44
C ARG A 115 -13.11 -2.48 11.22
N VAL A 116 -12.86 -1.18 11.03
CA VAL A 116 -11.74 -0.45 11.63
C VAL A 116 -12.23 0.90 12.17
N PRO A 117 -12.09 1.16 13.49
CA PRO A 117 -12.53 2.43 14.05
C PRO A 117 -11.70 3.62 13.57
N HIS A 118 -12.30 4.81 13.62
CA HIS A 118 -11.55 6.05 13.50
C HIS A 118 -10.74 6.30 14.79
N PRO A 119 -9.46 6.73 14.72
CA PRO A 119 -8.71 7.19 13.55
C PRO A 119 -7.90 6.11 12.78
N ASP A 120 -7.88 4.86 13.25
CA ASP A 120 -7.03 3.80 12.73
C ASP A 120 -7.33 3.47 11.26
N ASN A 121 -8.60 3.62 10.83
CA ASN A 121 -8.99 3.49 9.43
C ASN A 121 -8.13 4.37 8.50
N HIS A 122 -7.94 5.65 8.84
CA HIS A 122 -7.17 6.57 8.01
C HIS A 122 -5.69 6.20 7.95
N LEU A 123 -5.16 5.66 9.06
CA LEU A 123 -3.79 5.19 9.16
C LEU A 123 -3.59 3.98 8.23
N LEU A 124 -4.42 2.95 8.39
CA LEU A 124 -4.33 1.74 7.58
C LEU A 124 -4.58 2.02 6.10
N ALA A 125 -5.49 2.94 5.77
CA ALA A 125 -5.70 3.38 4.39
C ALA A 125 -4.42 3.98 3.79
N ALA A 126 -3.73 4.86 4.53
CA ALA A 126 -2.48 5.45 4.07
C ALA A 126 -1.35 4.41 3.93
N VAL A 127 -1.28 3.41 4.84
CA VAL A 127 -0.34 2.30 4.75
C VAL A 127 -0.58 1.48 3.48
N LEU A 128 -1.84 1.08 3.24
CA LEU A 128 -2.21 0.32 2.05
C LEU A 128 -1.95 1.09 0.76
N MET A 129 -2.21 2.41 0.74
CA MET A 129 -1.86 3.26 -0.40
C MET A 129 -0.35 3.30 -0.66
N ALA A 130 0.46 3.43 0.39
CA ALA A 130 1.92 3.43 0.28
C ALA A 130 2.47 2.08 -0.18
N TRP A 131 2.03 1.00 0.46
CA TRP A 131 2.39 -0.37 0.12
C TRP A 131 1.94 -0.73 -1.29
N ALA A 132 0.72 -0.36 -1.69
CA ALA A 132 0.23 -0.62 -3.02
C ALA A 132 1.10 0.08 -4.06
N ALA A 133 1.32 1.39 -3.90
CA ALA A 133 2.12 2.20 -4.81
C ALA A 133 3.56 1.70 -4.99
N LEU A 134 4.18 1.17 -3.93
CA LEU A 134 5.60 0.83 -3.94
C LEU A 134 5.88 -0.66 -4.08
N VAL A 135 4.96 -1.53 -3.65
CA VAL A 135 5.18 -2.97 -3.54
C VAL A 135 4.21 -3.73 -4.43
N SER A 136 2.90 -3.47 -4.32
CA SER A 136 1.93 -4.19 -5.16
C SER A 136 1.91 -3.69 -6.60
N CYS A 137 2.48 -2.52 -6.87
CA CYS A 137 2.47 -1.84 -8.16
C CYS A 137 3.87 -1.50 -8.72
N PRO A 138 4.89 -2.40 -8.72
CA PRO A 138 6.21 -2.02 -9.21
C PRO A 138 6.20 -1.75 -10.73
N ARG A 139 7.10 -0.88 -11.19
CA ARG A 139 7.21 -0.45 -12.61
C ARG A 139 8.20 -1.33 -13.42
N PRO A 140 8.55 -0.95 -14.66
CA PRO A 140 7.74 -1.11 -15.86
C PRO A 140 7.93 -2.47 -16.57
N TYR A 141 8.56 -3.47 -15.97
CA TYR A 141 8.77 -4.79 -16.62
C TYR A 141 7.71 -5.84 -16.24
N GLY A 142 6.71 -5.47 -15.45
CA GLY A 142 5.51 -6.27 -15.26
C GLY A 142 4.50 -6.01 -16.39
N ASP A 143 3.79 -7.04 -16.82
CA ASP A 143 2.90 -7.00 -18.00
C ASP A 143 1.76 -5.96 -17.88
N VAL A 144 1.43 -5.45 -16.69
CA VAL A 144 0.46 -4.35 -16.50
C VAL A 144 0.79 -3.51 -15.24
N PRO A 145 1.07 -2.20 -15.35
CA PRO A 145 1.30 -1.36 -14.18
C PRO A 145 0.00 -1.17 -13.38
N ARG A 146 0.07 -1.42 -12.07
CA ARG A 146 -1.02 -1.14 -11.13
C ARG A 146 -0.90 0.29 -10.59
N VAL A 147 -2.01 0.91 -10.21
CA VAL A 147 -2.04 2.23 -9.57
C VAL A 147 -2.82 2.14 -8.26
N ALA A 148 -2.35 2.79 -7.20
CA ALA A 148 -3.09 2.88 -5.95
C ALA A 148 -4.18 3.97 -6.04
N VAL A 149 -5.40 3.66 -5.63
CA VAL A 149 -6.54 4.59 -5.76
C VAL A 149 -7.24 4.74 -4.41
N SER A 150 -7.30 5.95 -3.87
CA SER A 150 -8.02 6.20 -2.62
C SER A 150 -9.45 6.69 -2.87
N PHE A 151 -10.41 6.05 -2.23
CA PHE A 151 -11.81 6.46 -2.16
C PHE A 151 -12.13 6.94 -0.76
N THR A 152 -12.86 8.05 -0.67
CA THR A 152 -13.24 8.61 0.61
C THR A 152 -14.56 9.36 0.45
N PRO A 153 -15.48 9.24 1.42
CA PRO A 153 -16.80 9.90 1.36
C PRO A 153 -16.70 11.42 1.37
N TYR A 154 -15.68 11.97 2.05
CA TYR A 154 -15.57 13.39 2.30
C TYR A 154 -14.16 13.92 1.98
N ARG A 155 -14.09 15.19 1.57
CA ARG A 155 -12.82 15.91 1.38
C ARG A 155 -11.94 15.91 2.63
N ASN A 156 -12.55 15.90 3.82
CA ASN A 156 -11.82 15.88 5.09
C ASN A 156 -11.19 14.52 5.37
N THR A 157 -11.92 13.42 5.14
CA THR A 157 -11.38 12.04 5.23
C THR A 157 -10.20 11.89 4.27
N SER A 158 -10.40 12.28 3.01
CA SER A 158 -9.34 12.31 2.02
C SER A 158 -8.13 13.14 2.47
N ALA A 159 -8.33 14.37 2.94
CA ALA A 159 -7.24 15.19 3.42
C ALA A 159 -6.51 14.56 4.62
N SER A 160 -7.22 13.84 5.50
CA SER A 160 -6.60 13.11 6.61
C SER A 160 -5.71 11.98 6.12
N VAL A 161 -6.21 11.08 5.26
CA VAL A 161 -5.45 9.96 4.70
C VAL A 161 -4.21 10.47 3.96
N TRP A 162 -4.37 11.49 3.12
CA TRP A 162 -3.28 12.05 2.33
C TRP A 162 -2.24 12.80 3.17
N ARG A 163 -2.63 13.43 4.29
CA ARG A 163 -1.67 13.98 5.26
C ARG A 163 -0.90 12.89 5.99
N VAL A 164 -1.53 11.75 6.30
CA VAL A 164 -0.83 10.60 6.89
C VAL A 164 0.18 10.05 5.87
N LEU A 165 -0.23 9.86 4.61
CA LEU A 165 0.64 9.42 3.52
C LEU A 165 1.81 10.38 3.31
N ALA A 166 1.58 11.70 3.34
CA ALA A 166 2.66 12.69 3.26
C ALA A 166 3.73 12.49 4.33
N ARG A 167 3.31 12.24 5.58
CA ARG A 167 4.25 11.94 6.67
C ARG A 167 5.03 10.65 6.44
N PHE A 168 4.41 9.63 5.85
CA PHE A 168 5.14 8.41 5.48
C PHE A 168 6.18 8.70 4.41
N ILE A 169 5.81 9.45 3.38
CA ILE A 169 6.72 9.83 2.30
C ILE A 169 7.91 10.61 2.87
N ASP A 170 7.65 11.61 3.72
CA ASP A 170 8.69 12.44 4.32
C ASP A 170 9.56 11.65 5.31
N ASN A 171 8.97 10.87 6.22
CA ASN A 171 9.74 10.20 7.29
C ASN A 171 10.52 8.98 6.80
N ALA A 172 9.95 8.20 5.88
CA ALA A 172 10.59 7.01 5.33
C ALA A 172 11.37 7.30 4.03
N HIS A 173 11.49 8.57 3.64
CA HIS A 173 12.11 9.00 2.37
C HIS A 173 11.59 8.21 1.17
N LEU A 174 10.27 8.03 1.10
CA LEU A 174 9.66 7.24 0.03
C LEU A 174 9.85 7.95 -1.33
N PRO A 175 9.88 7.19 -2.43
CA PRO A 175 10.01 7.73 -3.78
C PRO A 175 9.02 8.83 -4.13
N GLY A 176 9.35 9.68 -5.10
CA GLY A 176 8.32 10.39 -5.85
C GLY A 176 8.00 11.80 -5.35
N THR A 177 7.06 12.43 -6.04
CA THR A 177 6.59 13.79 -5.75
C THR A 177 5.13 13.75 -5.37
N LEU A 178 4.82 14.24 -4.17
CA LEU A 178 3.46 14.34 -3.66
C LEU A 178 2.85 15.71 -3.99
N ASP A 179 1.70 15.71 -4.64
CA ASP A 179 0.84 16.88 -4.82
C ASP A 179 -0.40 16.73 -3.93
N LEU A 180 -0.38 17.39 -2.77
CA LEU A 180 -1.51 17.40 -1.84
C LEU A 180 -2.73 18.17 -2.35
N THR A 181 -2.55 19.07 -3.31
CA THR A 181 -3.66 19.83 -3.91
C THR A 181 -4.46 18.93 -4.84
N ARG A 182 -3.76 18.19 -5.71
CA ARG A 182 -4.37 17.21 -6.60
C ARG A 182 -4.70 15.90 -5.91
N ARG A 183 -4.13 15.66 -4.72
CA ARG A 183 -4.11 14.37 -4.03
C ARG A 183 -3.66 13.28 -4.99
N ALA A 184 -2.45 13.50 -5.50
CA ALA A 184 -1.76 12.64 -6.45
C ALA A 184 -0.30 12.48 -6.03
N TRP A 185 0.24 11.29 -6.19
CA TRP A 185 1.63 10.96 -5.94
C TRP A 185 2.23 10.41 -7.21
N TRP A 186 3.31 11.04 -7.68
CA TRP A 186 3.98 10.73 -8.94
C TRP A 186 5.34 10.12 -8.66
N VAL A 187 5.87 9.32 -9.58
CA VAL A 187 7.28 8.94 -9.48
C VAL A 187 8.16 10.10 -9.88
N ASP A 188 9.31 10.13 -9.21
CA ASP A 188 10.44 11.01 -9.48
C ASP A 188 11.37 10.28 -10.48
N ASP A 189 10.97 10.27 -11.76
CA ASP A 189 11.76 9.76 -12.89
C ASP A 189 11.82 10.81 -14.03
N ASP A 190 12.92 10.84 -14.77
CA ASP A 190 13.12 11.71 -15.96
C ASP A 190 12.24 11.27 -17.16
N GLY A 191 11.27 10.39 -16.92
CA GLY A 191 10.40 9.76 -17.91
C GLY A 191 9.05 10.48 -18.06
N PRO A 192 8.11 9.89 -18.81
CA PRO A 192 6.73 10.40 -18.84
C PRO A 192 6.16 10.44 -17.42
N GLN A 193 5.43 11.52 -17.09
CA GLN A 193 4.78 11.68 -15.77
C GLN A 193 3.86 10.48 -15.51
N ARG A 194 4.26 9.63 -14.59
CA ARG A 194 3.54 8.41 -14.25
C ARG A 194 3.08 8.49 -12.80
N LEU A 195 1.84 8.09 -12.59
CA LEU A 195 1.15 8.13 -11.31
C LEU A 195 1.48 6.88 -10.47
N LEU A 196 1.66 7.07 -9.16
CA LEU A 196 1.75 6.00 -8.17
C LEU A 196 0.43 5.82 -7.45
N ALA A 197 -0.13 6.95 -7.02
CA ALA A 197 -1.37 6.99 -6.29
C ALA A 197 -2.18 8.24 -6.64
N PHE A 198 -3.51 8.13 -6.60
CA PHE A 198 -4.39 9.30 -6.63
C PHE A 198 -5.71 9.03 -5.90
N ALA A 199 -6.50 10.08 -5.72
CA ALA A 199 -7.72 10.03 -4.95
C ALA A 199 -8.95 10.28 -5.84
N LEU A 200 -9.88 9.32 -5.92
CA LEU A 200 -10.99 9.37 -6.88
C LEU A 200 -12.05 10.45 -6.58
N TRP A 201 -12.11 11.02 -5.39
CA TRP A 201 -13.00 12.16 -5.09
C TRP A 201 -12.77 13.37 -6.03
N ASN A 202 -11.68 13.36 -6.83
CA ASN A 202 -11.34 14.37 -7.83
C ASN A 202 -11.78 14.01 -9.26
N THR A 203 -12.45 12.88 -9.48
CA THR A 203 -12.68 12.30 -10.81
C THR A 203 -14.06 11.62 -10.91
N ASP A 204 -14.57 11.57 -12.13
CA ASP A 204 -15.77 10.83 -12.51
C ASP A 204 -15.60 9.33 -12.20
N PRO A 205 -16.60 8.59 -11.68
CA PRO A 205 -16.61 7.13 -11.60
C PRO A 205 -16.01 6.41 -12.82
N TYR A 206 -16.18 6.93 -14.03
CA TYR A 206 -15.60 6.36 -15.26
C TYR A 206 -14.08 6.51 -15.36
N ALA A 207 -13.45 7.35 -14.55
CA ALA A 207 -11.99 7.53 -14.55
C ALA A 207 -11.23 6.25 -14.19
N ILE A 208 -11.86 5.33 -13.45
CA ILE A 208 -11.26 4.01 -13.15
C ILE A 208 -11.48 3.02 -14.27
N ALA A 209 -12.53 3.16 -15.08
CA ALA A 209 -12.74 2.29 -16.23
C ALA A 209 -11.57 2.37 -17.25
N GLY A 210 -10.81 3.47 -17.23
CA GLY A 210 -9.58 3.62 -18.01
C GLY A 210 -8.33 2.96 -17.42
N LEU A 211 -8.39 2.43 -16.19
CA LEU A 211 -7.26 1.77 -15.53
C LEU A 211 -7.26 0.27 -15.83
N HIS A 212 -6.14 -0.24 -16.36
CA HIS A 212 -6.00 -1.66 -16.65
C HIS A 212 -5.90 -2.53 -15.40
N GLN A 213 -5.18 -2.09 -14.37
CA GLN A 213 -5.16 -2.72 -13.05
C GLN A 213 -4.95 -1.68 -11.94
N TYR A 214 -5.55 -1.90 -10.76
CA TYR A 214 -5.46 -0.96 -9.64
C TYR A 214 -5.57 -1.65 -8.27
N PHE A 215 -5.12 -0.94 -7.23
CA PHE A 215 -5.38 -1.29 -5.84
C PHE A 215 -6.20 -0.17 -5.20
N ALA A 216 -7.50 -0.39 -5.05
CA ALA A 216 -8.45 0.56 -4.51
C ALA A 216 -8.54 0.44 -2.98
N VAL A 217 -8.47 1.56 -2.29
CA VAL A 217 -8.63 1.65 -0.84
C VAL A 217 -9.73 2.65 -0.53
N ALA A 218 -10.84 2.18 0.04
CA ALA A 218 -11.93 3.02 0.50
C ALA A 218 -11.84 3.23 2.01
N ALA A 219 -11.53 4.46 2.44
CA ALA A 219 -11.52 4.83 3.85
C ALA A 219 -12.85 5.50 4.25
N ASP A 220 -13.28 5.31 5.51
CA ASP A 220 -14.63 5.61 6.00
C ASP A 220 -15.72 5.11 5.03
N ALA A 221 -15.54 3.90 4.51
CA ALA A 221 -16.37 3.41 3.42
C ALA A 221 -17.85 3.29 3.84
N ASP A 222 -18.14 3.16 5.14
CA ASP A 222 -19.48 3.13 5.77
C ASP A 222 -20.23 4.45 5.71
N ARG A 223 -19.52 5.53 5.39
CA ARG A 223 -20.07 6.87 5.33
C ARG A 223 -20.19 7.40 3.91
N ILE A 224 -19.94 6.55 2.91
CA ILE A 224 -20.12 6.92 1.50
C ILE A 224 -21.62 7.04 1.26
N ALA A 225 -22.12 8.28 1.29
CA ALA A 225 -23.53 8.61 1.05
C ALA A 225 -23.84 8.88 -0.42
N ASP A 226 -22.83 9.27 -1.20
CA ASP A 226 -22.94 9.62 -2.61
C ASP A 226 -23.29 8.38 -3.46
N PRO A 227 -24.44 8.36 -4.15
CA PRO A 227 -24.88 7.20 -4.94
C PRO A 227 -23.94 6.84 -6.09
N ASP A 228 -23.31 7.82 -6.74
CA ASP A 228 -22.41 7.60 -7.86
C ASP A 228 -21.09 6.99 -7.36
N MET A 229 -20.61 7.44 -6.20
CA MET A 229 -19.44 6.84 -5.56
C MET A 229 -19.71 5.42 -5.05
N ARG A 230 -20.91 5.16 -4.50
CA ARG A 230 -21.33 3.80 -4.15
C ARG A 230 -21.37 2.89 -5.38
N ALA A 231 -21.96 3.37 -6.48
CA ALA A 231 -22.01 2.63 -7.73
C ALA A 231 -20.61 2.35 -8.28
N ALA A 232 -19.68 3.32 -8.19
CA ALA A 232 -18.29 3.13 -8.60
C ALA A 232 -17.59 2.04 -7.76
N ILE A 233 -17.75 2.07 -6.44
CA ILE A 233 -17.15 1.07 -5.54
C ILE A 233 -17.79 -0.31 -5.75
N GLY A 234 -19.11 -0.37 -5.91
CA GLY A 234 -19.83 -1.61 -6.22
C GLY A 234 -19.38 -2.21 -7.55
N TYR A 235 -19.32 -1.40 -8.61
CA TYR A 235 -18.77 -1.80 -9.92
C TYR A 235 -17.35 -2.36 -9.76
N ILE A 236 -16.50 -1.70 -8.99
CA ILE A 236 -15.12 -2.16 -8.75
C ILE A 236 -15.09 -3.47 -7.97
N ALA A 237 -15.94 -3.63 -6.96
CA ALA A 237 -16.02 -4.84 -6.17
C ALA A 237 -16.49 -6.05 -7.00
N GLU A 238 -17.41 -5.83 -7.94
CA GLU A 238 -17.96 -6.87 -8.84
C GLU A 238 -17.05 -7.17 -10.03
N GLU A 239 -16.50 -6.13 -10.66
CA GLU A 239 -15.73 -6.17 -11.91
C GLU A 239 -14.21 -6.00 -11.64
N VAL A 240 -13.69 -6.69 -10.62
CA VAL A 240 -12.25 -6.70 -10.35
C VAL A 240 -11.50 -7.38 -11.52
N TYR A 241 -11.00 -6.57 -12.45
CA TYR A 241 -10.29 -7.06 -13.62
C TYR A 241 -8.86 -7.49 -13.28
N GLY A 242 -8.53 -8.73 -13.69
CA GLY A 242 -7.19 -9.28 -13.60
C GLY A 242 -6.66 -9.29 -12.16
N GLY A 243 -5.58 -8.55 -11.93
CA GLY A 243 -4.92 -8.45 -10.62
C GLY A 243 -5.37 -7.27 -9.75
N SER A 244 -6.47 -6.61 -10.10
CA SER A 244 -6.97 -5.48 -9.31
C SER A 244 -7.46 -5.93 -7.94
N ARG A 245 -7.55 -5.01 -6.98
CA ARG A 245 -8.04 -5.29 -5.62
C ARG A 245 -8.81 -4.11 -5.06
N LEU A 246 -9.78 -4.40 -4.18
CA LEU A 246 -10.48 -3.42 -3.36
C LEU A 246 -10.29 -3.73 -1.88
N VAL A 247 -10.01 -2.71 -1.08
CA VAL A 247 -10.04 -2.79 0.38
C VAL A 247 -10.95 -1.69 0.91
N ALA A 248 -12.09 -2.07 1.48
CA ALA A 248 -13.01 -1.17 2.14
C ALA A 248 -12.76 -1.18 3.65
N LEU A 249 -12.42 -0.03 4.21
CA LEU A 249 -12.18 0.17 5.63
C LEU A 249 -13.31 1.06 6.19
N GLY A 250 -14.03 0.59 7.21
CA GLY A 250 -15.19 1.29 7.76
C GLY A 250 -15.81 0.60 8.97
N GLY A 251 -17.12 0.75 9.16
CA GLY A 251 -17.92 0.00 10.13
C GLY A 251 -17.95 0.59 11.54
N THR A 252 -18.02 1.93 11.64
CA THR A 252 -18.19 2.66 12.92
C THR A 252 -19.60 3.19 13.14
N THR A 253 -20.46 3.14 12.13
CA THR A 253 -21.88 3.42 12.31
C THR A 253 -22.49 2.33 13.18
N ASP A 254 -23.34 2.73 14.14
CA ASP A 254 -24.07 1.84 15.05
C ASP A 254 -25.11 0.94 14.34
N GLU A 255 -25.11 0.94 13.00
CA GLU A 255 -26.05 0.22 12.14
C GLU A 255 -25.29 -0.89 11.38
N PRO A 256 -25.07 -2.05 12.03
CA PRO A 256 -24.31 -3.15 11.45
C PRO A 256 -24.97 -3.75 10.20
N GLU A 257 -26.31 -3.72 10.07
CA GLU A 257 -27.03 -4.45 9.01
C GLU A 257 -26.93 -3.80 7.62
N GLU A 258 -26.90 -2.46 7.52
CA GLU A 258 -26.84 -1.78 6.22
C GLU A 258 -25.45 -1.82 5.57
N TRP A 259 -24.40 -1.87 6.39
CA TRP A 259 -23.01 -1.88 5.94
C TRP A 259 -22.58 -3.24 5.35
N PHE A 260 -22.97 -4.35 5.98
CA PHE A 260 -22.58 -5.69 5.50
C PHE A 260 -23.16 -6.00 4.12
N ALA A 261 -24.41 -5.61 3.85
CA ALA A 261 -25.08 -5.81 2.57
C ALA A 261 -24.32 -5.20 1.37
N LEU A 262 -23.59 -4.10 1.60
CA LEU A 262 -22.83 -3.41 0.56
C LEU A 262 -21.53 -4.15 0.15
N TYR A 263 -21.05 -5.08 0.98
CA TYR A 263 -19.76 -5.76 0.77
C TYR A 263 -19.84 -7.27 0.98
N GLU A 264 -21.02 -7.88 0.84
CA GLU A 264 -21.20 -9.34 1.01
C GLU A 264 -20.27 -10.17 0.11
N SER A 265 -19.88 -9.61 -1.04
CA SER A 265 -18.93 -10.21 -1.99
C SER A 265 -17.45 -10.13 -1.56
N CYS A 266 -17.14 -9.39 -0.49
CA CYS A 266 -15.79 -9.18 0.01
C CYS A 266 -15.47 -10.08 1.21
N ASP A 267 -14.21 -10.51 1.32
CA ASP A 267 -13.71 -11.20 2.49
C ASP A 267 -13.80 -10.27 3.71
N GLN A 268 -14.50 -10.70 4.75
CA GLN A 268 -14.80 -9.88 5.92
C GLN A 268 -13.73 -10.06 7.00
N VAL A 269 -13.14 -8.94 7.45
CA VAL A 269 -12.18 -8.90 8.56
C VAL A 269 -12.72 -7.96 9.64
N THR A 270 -12.80 -8.42 10.89
CA THR A 270 -13.29 -7.58 11.99
C THR A 270 -12.16 -7.35 12.99
N ILE A 271 -11.81 -6.10 13.27
CA ILE A 271 -11.03 -5.77 14.45
C ILE A 271 -11.95 -5.87 15.66
N PRO A 272 -11.70 -6.75 16.64
CA PRO A 272 -12.50 -6.78 17.85
C PRO A 272 -12.43 -5.41 18.54
N ALA A 273 -13.57 -4.90 18.98
CA ALA A 273 -13.61 -3.71 19.83
C ALA A 273 -12.76 -4.00 21.07
N ASP A 274 -11.74 -3.19 21.30
CA ASP A 274 -10.84 -3.35 22.44
C ASP A 274 -11.66 -3.38 23.74
N PRO A 275 -11.67 -4.48 24.53
CA PRO A 275 -12.50 -4.56 25.73
C PRO A 275 -11.98 -3.69 26.89
N ALA A 276 -11.01 -2.80 26.67
CA ALA A 276 -10.44 -1.96 27.73
C ALA A 276 -10.15 -0.52 27.27
N LYS A 277 -11.14 0.35 27.47
CA LYS A 277 -10.91 1.72 27.94
C LYS A 277 -11.73 1.96 29.21
#